data_AF-A0A962MM68-F1
#
_entry.id   AF-A0A962MM68-F1
#
_cell.length_a   1.000
_cell.length_b   1.000
_cell.length_c   1.000
_cell.angle_alpha   90.00
_cell.angle_beta   90.00
_cell.angle_gamma   90.00
#
_symmetry.space_group_name_H-M   'P 1'
#
loop_
_entity.id
_entity.type
_entity.pdbx_description
1 polymer ?
#
loop_
_entity_poly.entity_id
_entity_poly.type
_entity_poly.pdbx_seq_one_letter_code
_entity_poly.pdbx_strand_id
1 'polypeptide(L)'
;ASAEASLYPLLQTRAVHILATSRLRLAIAGEWPVQLTGLPQEQAVTLFVDRARRIVPTFAVDENTPCSAQDIAAICAQVDGLPLGIELAASWVEHFPVAEIGAALAQIDVEPTQADGLISRHHSLNSVLEYSWRLLSPALQQILARCTVFRGGFDRAAATAVVDSGLDALSALLAHSLLQGVAAGRYDLHPLVQEFAARKLRPEQLRALQHQH
;
A
#
# COMPACT_ATOMS: atom_id res chain seq x y z
N ALA A 1 17.21 9.87 18.46
CA ALA A 1 17.22 11.28 18.91
C ALA A 1 15.77 11.77 18.93
N SER A 2 15.33 12.46 19.99
CA SER A 2 13.97 13.02 20.03
C SER A 2 13.76 13.96 18.84
N ALA A 3 12.61 13.88 18.17
CA ALA A 3 12.25 14.79 17.07
C ALA A 3 12.37 16.26 17.51
N GLU A 4 12.11 16.52 18.79
CA GLU A 4 12.28 17.82 19.43
C GLU A 4 13.71 18.36 19.27
N ALA A 5 14.74 17.57 19.61
CA ALA A 5 16.14 18.02 19.56
C ALA A 5 16.63 18.35 18.14
N SER A 6 16.00 17.78 17.10
CA SER A 6 16.37 18.02 15.69
C SER A 6 15.62 19.22 15.10
N LEU A 7 14.41 19.51 15.57
CA LEU A 7 13.56 20.61 15.07
C LEU A 7 13.73 21.90 15.87
N TYR A 8 14.16 21.81 17.14
CA TYR A 8 14.31 22.96 18.04
C TYR A 8 15.14 24.12 17.46
N PRO A 9 16.30 23.90 16.78
CA PRO A 9 17.08 25.00 16.20
C PRO A 9 16.35 25.74 15.08
N LEU A 10 15.50 25.03 14.32
CA LEU A 10 14.69 25.60 13.24
C LEU A 10 13.50 26.40 13.80
N LEU A 11 12.93 25.94 14.91
CA LEU A 11 11.83 26.63 15.60
C LEU A 11 12.27 27.93 16.29
N GLN A 12 13.57 28.10 16.59
CA GLN A 12 14.10 29.33 17.19
C GLN A 12 14.53 30.40 16.18
N THR A 13 14.48 30.13 14.87
CA THR A 13 14.95 31.08 13.83
C THR A 13 13.81 31.54 12.92
N ARG A 14 13.33 32.78 13.14
CA ARG A 14 12.18 33.43 12.47
C ARG A 14 10.85 32.65 12.57
N ALA A 15 9.74 33.33 12.29
CA ALA A 15 8.40 32.72 12.31
C ALA A 15 8.25 31.74 11.12
N VAL A 16 8.56 30.46 11.34
CA VAL A 16 8.42 29.38 10.36
C VAL A 16 7.25 28.49 10.77
N HIS A 17 6.39 28.14 9.81
CA HIS A 17 5.38 27.09 9.98
C HIS A 17 5.91 25.79 9.36
N ILE A 18 5.89 24.70 10.12
CA ILE A 18 6.36 23.38 9.68
C ILE A 18 5.14 22.46 9.53
N LEU A 19 4.96 21.90 8.33
CA LEU A 19 4.03 20.79 8.10
C LEU A 19 4.82 19.48 8.06
N ALA A 20 4.52 18.57 8.97
CA ALA A 20 5.16 17.27 9.07
C ALA A 20 4.11 16.16 9.08
N THR A 21 4.41 15.03 8.42
CA THR A 21 3.59 13.83 8.43
C THR A 21 4.30 12.73 9.21
N SER A 22 3.61 12.10 10.16
CA SER A 22 4.17 11.03 10.98
C SER A 22 3.08 10.02 11.37
N ARG A 23 3.48 8.76 11.62
CA ARG A 23 2.61 7.71 12.18
C ARG A 23 2.47 7.82 13.70
N LEU A 24 3.37 8.55 14.34
CA LEU A 24 3.36 8.85 15.78
C LEU A 24 3.34 10.36 15.98
N ARG A 25 2.73 10.83 17.07
CA ARG A 25 2.84 12.25 17.44
C ARG A 25 4.29 12.62 17.64
N LEU A 26 4.67 13.82 17.19
CA LEU A 26 6.01 14.34 17.38
C LEU A 26 6.25 14.75 18.84
N ALA A 27 5.16 15.04 19.57
CA ALA A 27 5.16 15.38 20.99
C ALA A 27 6.08 16.58 21.31
N ILE A 28 6.04 17.59 20.44
CA ILE A 28 6.81 18.83 20.57
C ILE A 28 5.92 19.99 21.03
N ALA A 29 6.49 20.96 21.74
CA ALA A 29 5.78 22.17 22.11
C ALA A 29 5.30 22.94 20.87
N GLY A 30 4.01 23.32 20.85
CA GLY A 30 3.40 24.00 19.70
C GLY A 30 2.95 23.09 18.56
N GLU A 31 2.93 21.75 18.75
CA GLU A 31 2.35 20.81 17.78
C GLU A 31 0.82 21.01 17.66
N TRP A 32 0.34 21.19 16.42
CA TRP A 32 -1.09 21.20 16.08
C TRP A 32 -1.40 19.96 15.23
N PRO A 33 -1.77 18.83 15.86
CA PRO A 33 -1.91 17.57 15.15
C PRO A 33 -3.23 17.52 14.39
N VAL A 34 -3.14 17.30 13.07
CA VAL A 34 -4.28 16.94 12.23
C VAL A 34 -4.28 15.43 12.07
N GLN A 35 -5.27 14.76 12.65
CA GLN A 35 -5.43 13.31 12.49
C GLN A 35 -6.03 13.02 11.12
N LEU A 36 -5.33 12.22 10.32
CA LEU A 36 -5.84 11.75 9.04
C LEU A 36 -6.68 10.47 9.26
N THR A 37 -7.90 10.50 8.76
CA THR A 37 -8.76 9.31 8.66
C THR A 37 -8.76 8.78 7.23
N GLY A 38 -9.44 7.65 7.01
CA GLY A 38 -9.75 7.21 5.65
C GLY A 38 -10.63 8.23 4.94
N LEU A 39 -10.70 8.09 3.62
CA LEU A 39 -11.53 8.94 2.77
C LEU A 39 -13.00 8.78 3.18
N PRO A 40 -13.79 9.87 3.15
CA PRO A 40 -15.24 9.79 3.18
C PRO A 40 -15.76 8.83 2.10
N GLN A 41 -16.86 8.13 2.37
CA GLN A 41 -17.36 7.05 1.51
C GLN A 41 -17.50 7.46 0.03
N GLU A 42 -18.03 8.65 -0.25
CA GLU A 42 -18.18 9.16 -1.62
C GLU A 42 -16.82 9.31 -2.34
N GLN A 43 -15.82 9.85 -1.65
CA GLN A 43 -14.46 10.01 -2.19
C GLN A 43 -13.75 8.66 -2.31
N ALA A 44 -13.99 7.72 -1.39
CA ALA A 44 -13.48 6.37 -1.43
C ALA A 44 -14.01 5.59 -2.65
N VAL A 45 -15.33 5.64 -2.89
CA VAL A 45 -15.97 5.06 -4.08
C VAL A 45 -15.44 5.70 -5.35
N THR A 46 -15.30 7.03 -5.37
CA THR A 46 -14.72 7.75 -6.52
C THR A 46 -13.29 7.28 -6.82
N LEU A 47 -12.45 7.13 -5.78
CA LEU A 47 -11.10 6.60 -5.92
C LEU A 47 -11.14 5.16 -6.45
N PHE A 48 -11.99 4.29 -5.89
CA PHE A 48 -12.11 2.90 -6.35
C PHE A 48 -12.41 2.84 -7.85
N VAL A 49 -13.40 3.61 -8.31
CA VAL A 49 -13.78 3.65 -9.73
C VAL A 49 -12.66 4.21 -10.61
N ASP A 50 -11.94 5.25 -10.18
CA ASP A 50 -10.77 5.76 -10.92
C ASP A 50 -9.70 4.68 -11.08
N ARG A 51 -9.39 3.96 -9.99
CA ARG A 51 -8.37 2.91 -9.99
C ARG A 51 -8.79 1.70 -10.82
N ALA A 52 -10.04 1.26 -10.68
CA ALA A 52 -10.61 0.18 -11.48
C ALA A 52 -10.55 0.50 -12.99
N ARG A 53 -10.87 1.74 -13.39
CA ARG A 53 -10.82 2.18 -14.80
C ARG A 53 -9.43 2.26 -15.39
N ARG A 54 -8.38 2.47 -14.57
CA ARG A 54 -7.00 2.43 -15.05
C ARG A 54 -6.57 1.03 -15.46
N ILE A 55 -7.21 0.00 -14.92
CA ILE A 55 -6.91 -1.41 -15.18
C ILE A 55 -7.87 -1.97 -16.23
N VAL A 56 -9.16 -1.73 -16.06
CA VAL A 56 -10.22 -2.12 -16.99
C VAL A 56 -10.91 -0.84 -17.51
N PRO A 57 -10.52 -0.29 -18.67
CA PRO A 57 -11.06 0.98 -19.18
C PRO A 57 -12.58 1.00 -19.36
N THR A 58 -13.18 -0.18 -19.57
CA THR A 58 -14.64 -0.35 -19.71
C THR A 58 -15.36 -0.52 -18.38
N PHE A 59 -14.67 -0.41 -17.24
CA PHE A 59 -15.28 -0.54 -15.91
C PHE A 59 -16.35 0.54 -15.69
N ALA A 60 -17.58 0.09 -15.48
CA ALA A 60 -18.76 0.91 -15.28
C ALA A 60 -19.54 0.41 -14.07
N VAL A 61 -20.08 1.35 -13.30
CA VAL A 61 -21.01 1.07 -12.21
C VAL A 61 -22.41 1.05 -12.83
N ASP A 62 -23.10 -0.08 -12.74
CA ASP A 62 -24.45 -0.25 -13.29
C ASP A 62 -25.32 -0.96 -12.24
N GLU A 63 -26.41 -0.29 -11.86
CA GLU A 63 -27.39 -0.77 -10.87
C GLU A 63 -28.08 -2.08 -11.29
N ASN A 64 -28.03 -2.44 -12.57
CA ASN A 64 -28.61 -3.67 -13.12
C ASN A 64 -27.59 -4.81 -13.30
N THR A 65 -26.33 -4.61 -12.94
CA THR A 65 -25.27 -5.62 -12.98
C THR A 65 -24.76 -5.94 -11.58
N PRO A 66 -24.03 -7.06 -11.36
CA PRO A 66 -23.38 -7.37 -10.08
C PRO A 66 -22.25 -6.40 -9.66
N CYS A 67 -22.13 -5.24 -10.30
CA CYS A 67 -21.22 -4.16 -9.94
C CYS A 67 -22.03 -2.93 -9.48
N SER A 68 -22.69 -3.05 -8.31
CA SER A 68 -23.47 -1.95 -7.76
C SER A 68 -22.56 -0.96 -7.00
N ALA A 69 -22.99 0.31 -6.92
CA ALA A 69 -22.32 1.31 -6.09
C ALA A 69 -22.29 0.89 -4.60
N GLN A 70 -23.24 0.07 -4.17
CA GLN A 70 -23.33 -0.45 -2.82
C GLN A 70 -22.23 -1.48 -2.52
N ASP A 71 -21.89 -2.36 -3.46
CA ASP A 71 -20.80 -3.33 -3.28
C ASP A 71 -19.44 -2.62 -3.20
N ILE A 72 -19.23 -1.61 -4.04
CA ILE A 72 -18.02 -0.77 -3.99
C ILE A 72 -17.94 -0.02 -2.65
N ALA A 73 -19.06 0.53 -2.17
CA ALA A 73 -19.11 1.20 -0.88
C ALA A 73 -18.80 0.24 0.28
N ALA A 74 -19.28 -1.01 0.22
CA ALA A 74 -18.99 -2.03 1.21
C ALA A 74 -17.49 -2.37 1.24
N ILE A 75 -16.86 -2.57 0.08
CA ILE A 75 -15.40 -2.76 -0.02
C ILE A 75 -14.66 -1.57 0.57
N CYS A 76 -15.04 -0.35 0.20
CA CYS A 76 -14.42 0.87 0.71
C CYS A 76 -14.51 0.96 2.24
N ALA A 77 -15.62 0.53 2.83
CA ALA A 77 -15.79 0.48 4.28
C ALA A 77 -14.93 -0.62 4.92
N GLN A 78 -14.85 -1.82 4.32
CA GLN A 78 -14.01 -2.92 4.80
C GLN A 78 -12.51 -2.57 4.83
N VAL A 79 -12.06 -1.66 3.96
CA VAL A 79 -10.69 -1.16 3.93
C VAL A 79 -10.50 0.15 4.71
N ASP A 80 -11.45 0.50 5.58
CA ASP A 80 -11.47 1.73 6.40
C ASP A 80 -11.34 3.03 5.61
N GLY A 81 -11.72 3.03 4.33
CA GLY A 81 -11.52 4.16 3.41
C GLY A 81 -10.04 4.49 3.15
N LEU A 82 -9.10 3.60 3.47
CA LEU A 82 -7.67 3.85 3.29
C LEU A 82 -7.31 3.85 1.80
N PRO A 83 -6.72 4.93 1.25
CA PRO A 83 -6.44 5.03 -0.19
C PRO A 83 -5.67 3.85 -0.77
N LEU A 84 -4.64 3.36 -0.06
CA LEU A 84 -3.87 2.19 -0.50
C LEU A 84 -4.71 0.90 -0.50
N GLY A 85 -5.56 0.70 0.52
CA GLY A 85 -6.45 -0.46 0.58
C GLY A 85 -7.46 -0.46 -0.57
N ILE A 86 -7.98 0.72 -0.90
CA ILE A 86 -8.86 0.93 -2.06
C ILE A 86 -8.12 0.63 -3.37
N GLU A 87 -6.90 1.14 -3.54
CA GLU A 87 -6.07 0.89 -4.73
C GLU A 87 -5.76 -0.59 -4.96
N LEU A 88 -5.43 -1.31 -3.89
CA LEU A 88 -5.18 -2.74 -3.94
C LEU A 88 -6.46 -3.52 -4.26
N ALA A 89 -7.57 -3.25 -3.57
CA ALA A 89 -8.84 -3.94 -3.83
C ALA A 89 -9.38 -3.66 -5.24
N ALA A 90 -9.27 -2.42 -5.72
CA ALA A 90 -9.66 -2.04 -7.08
C ALA A 90 -8.82 -2.75 -8.14
N SER A 91 -7.61 -3.22 -7.82
CA SER A 91 -6.79 -3.97 -8.77
C SER A 91 -7.34 -5.35 -9.12
N TRP A 92 -8.25 -5.88 -8.29
CA TRP A 92 -8.76 -7.23 -8.46
C TRP A 92 -9.93 -7.31 -9.45
N VAL A 93 -10.48 -6.17 -9.89
CA VAL A 93 -11.64 -6.12 -10.79
C VAL A 93 -11.39 -6.71 -12.18
N GLU A 94 -10.12 -6.84 -12.58
CA GLU A 94 -9.73 -7.55 -13.81
C GLU A 94 -10.00 -9.06 -13.71
N HIS A 95 -9.97 -9.61 -12.49
CA HIS A 95 -10.00 -11.04 -12.25
C HIS A 95 -11.29 -11.50 -11.56
N PHE A 96 -11.94 -10.61 -10.79
CA PHE A 96 -13.07 -10.96 -9.94
C PHE A 96 -14.20 -9.92 -10.05
N PRO A 97 -15.48 -10.37 -10.03
CA PRO A 97 -16.61 -9.48 -9.80
C PRO A 97 -16.48 -8.71 -8.48
N VAL A 98 -17.02 -7.49 -8.44
CA VAL A 98 -16.94 -6.61 -7.26
C VAL A 98 -17.55 -7.29 -6.01
N ALA A 99 -18.68 -7.97 -6.15
CA ALA A 99 -19.28 -8.69 -5.02
C ALA A 99 -18.36 -9.78 -4.45
N GLU A 100 -17.61 -10.49 -5.30
CA GLU A 100 -16.66 -11.53 -4.87
C GLU A 100 -15.45 -10.92 -4.16
N ILE A 101 -14.99 -9.74 -4.59
CA ILE A 101 -13.93 -8.99 -3.91
C ILE A 101 -14.35 -8.65 -2.47
N GLY A 102 -15.56 -8.11 -2.29
CA GLY A 102 -16.08 -7.78 -0.96
C GLY A 102 -16.26 -9.01 -0.07
N ALA A 103 -16.70 -10.14 -0.64
CA ALA A 103 -16.82 -11.39 0.08
C ALA A 103 -15.45 -11.96 0.49
N ALA A 104 -14.46 -11.87 -0.40
CA ALA A 104 -13.10 -12.31 -0.12
C ALA A 104 -12.49 -11.50 1.03
N LEU A 105 -12.61 -10.18 1.02
CA LEU A 105 -12.10 -9.31 2.09
C LEU A 105 -12.72 -9.63 3.46
N ALA A 106 -14.01 -9.96 3.50
CA ALA A 106 -14.70 -10.32 4.73
C ALA A 106 -14.21 -11.64 5.37
N GLN A 107 -13.58 -12.51 4.58
CA GLN A 107 -13.11 -13.83 5.04
C GLN A 107 -11.67 -13.83 5.55
N ILE A 108 -10.94 -12.72 5.38
CA ILE A 108 -9.52 -12.67 5.75
C ILE A 108 -9.42 -12.28 7.22
N ASP A 109 -9.21 -13.28 8.04
CA ASP A 109 -8.80 -13.11 9.43
C ASP A 109 -7.27 -12.91 9.46
N VAL A 110 -6.82 -11.68 9.69
CA VAL A 110 -5.40 -11.40 9.90
C VAL A 110 -5.19 -11.11 11.38
N GLU A 111 -4.39 -11.94 12.05
CA GLU A 111 -4.04 -11.65 13.43
C GLU A 111 -3.39 -10.26 13.54
N PRO A 112 -3.93 -9.36 14.38
CA PRO A 112 -3.33 -8.06 14.59
C PRO A 112 -1.91 -8.26 15.13
N THR A 113 -0.93 -7.72 14.41
CA THR A 113 0.48 -7.82 14.84
C THR A 113 0.66 -6.99 16.12
N GLN A 114 1.11 -7.60 17.22
CA GLN A 114 1.26 -6.95 18.54
C GLN A 114 2.21 -5.73 18.56
N ALA A 115 2.92 -5.44 17.46
CA ALA A 115 3.95 -4.40 17.40
C ALA A 115 3.42 -2.96 17.23
N ASP A 116 2.16 -2.77 16.82
CA ASP A 116 1.65 -1.44 16.47
C ASP A 116 0.45 -1.06 17.35
N GLY A 117 0.62 -0.07 18.22
CA GLY A 117 -0.41 0.50 19.11
C GLY A 117 -1.58 1.24 18.41
N LEU A 118 -1.85 0.94 17.13
CA LEU A 118 -2.92 1.50 16.29
C LEU A 118 -3.73 0.34 15.68
N ILE A 119 -4.40 -0.39 16.56
CA ILE A 119 -4.85 -1.79 16.38
C ILE A 119 -5.95 -1.99 15.31
N SER A 120 -6.68 -0.95 14.88
CA SER A 120 -7.80 -1.12 13.93
C SER A 120 -7.45 -0.86 12.46
N ARG A 121 -6.77 0.25 12.13
CA ARG A 121 -6.51 0.63 10.71
C ARG A 121 -5.49 -0.29 10.04
N HIS A 122 -4.52 -0.79 10.81
CA HIS A 122 -3.52 -1.73 10.29
C HIS A 122 -4.14 -3.09 9.98
N HIS A 123 -5.20 -3.49 10.69
CA HIS A 123 -5.89 -4.75 10.43
C HIS A 123 -6.50 -4.77 9.02
N SER A 124 -7.37 -3.80 8.71
CA SER A 124 -8.05 -3.71 7.40
C SER A 124 -7.06 -3.63 6.24
N LEU A 125 -5.98 -2.84 6.38
CA LEU A 125 -4.94 -2.78 5.36
C LEU A 125 -4.14 -4.08 5.25
N ASN A 126 -3.80 -4.72 6.37
CA ASN A 126 -3.09 -6.00 6.36
C ASN A 126 -3.95 -7.09 5.72
N SER A 127 -5.27 -7.10 5.91
CA SER A 127 -6.18 -8.02 5.21
C SER A 127 -6.08 -7.89 3.70
N VAL A 128 -6.12 -6.66 3.18
CA VAL A 128 -6.00 -6.41 1.74
C VAL A 128 -4.62 -6.78 1.21
N LEU A 129 -3.54 -6.47 1.96
CA LEU A 129 -2.17 -6.83 1.60
C LEU A 129 -1.97 -8.35 1.58
N GLU A 130 -2.51 -9.06 2.58
CA GLU A 130 -2.46 -10.52 2.67
C GLU A 130 -3.20 -11.19 1.52
N TYR A 131 -4.37 -10.67 1.12
CA TYR A 131 -5.04 -11.18 -0.08
C TYR A 131 -4.23 -10.92 -1.34
N SER A 132 -3.77 -9.68 -1.53
CA SER A 132 -2.97 -9.29 -2.69
C SER A 132 -1.74 -10.18 -2.83
N TRP A 133 -1.11 -10.54 -1.70
CA TRP A 133 -0.01 -11.48 -1.66
C TRP A 133 -0.41 -12.91 -2.06
N ARG A 134 -1.55 -13.41 -1.58
CA ARG A 134 -2.06 -14.75 -1.91
C ARG A 134 -2.43 -14.90 -3.38
N LEU A 135 -2.83 -13.82 -4.05
CA LEU A 135 -3.10 -13.81 -5.49
C LEU A 135 -1.83 -13.94 -6.34
N LEU A 136 -0.66 -13.61 -5.80
CA LEU A 136 0.60 -13.74 -6.50
C LEU A 136 1.06 -15.20 -6.61
N SER A 137 1.63 -15.55 -7.76
CA SER A 137 2.37 -16.81 -7.89
C SER A 137 3.56 -16.84 -6.92
N PRO A 138 4.05 -18.03 -6.50
CA PRO A 138 5.22 -18.13 -5.62
C PRO A 138 6.46 -17.40 -6.16
N ALA A 139 6.63 -17.35 -7.48
CA ALA A 139 7.70 -16.60 -8.12
C ALA A 139 7.52 -15.08 -7.90
N LEU A 140 6.33 -14.55 -8.15
CA LEU A 140 6.03 -13.12 -7.95
C LEU A 140 6.12 -12.72 -6.47
N GLN A 141 5.72 -13.59 -5.55
CA GLN A 141 5.92 -13.38 -4.11
C GLN A 141 7.40 -13.21 -3.77
N GLN A 142 8.27 -14.10 -4.26
CA GLN A 142 9.71 -14.00 -4.04
C GLN A 142 10.29 -12.73 -4.66
N ILE A 143 9.84 -12.35 -5.86
CA ILE A 143 10.28 -11.13 -6.54
C ILE A 143 9.92 -9.91 -5.70
N LEU A 144 8.66 -9.79 -5.28
CA LEU A 144 8.20 -8.67 -4.45
C LEU A 144 8.98 -8.58 -3.13
N ALA A 145 9.18 -9.72 -2.46
CA ALA A 145 9.94 -9.77 -1.22
C ALA A 145 11.38 -9.30 -1.42
N ARG A 146 12.06 -9.73 -2.48
CA ARG A 146 13.44 -9.30 -2.79
C ARG A 146 13.54 -7.82 -3.14
N CYS A 147 12.54 -7.24 -3.80
CA CYS A 147 12.51 -5.80 -4.08
C CYS A 147 12.51 -4.94 -2.80
N THR A 148 12.15 -5.50 -1.63
CA THR A 148 12.15 -4.75 -0.36
C THR A 148 13.53 -4.32 0.12
N VAL A 149 14.63 -4.81 -0.48
CA VAL A 149 15.99 -4.35 -0.16
C VAL A 149 16.25 -2.91 -0.61
N PHE A 150 15.55 -2.44 -1.63
CA PHE A 150 15.71 -1.09 -2.12
C PHE A 150 15.12 -0.09 -1.10
N ARG A 151 15.97 0.80 -0.60
CA ARG A 151 15.53 1.91 0.25
C ARG A 151 15.06 3.05 -0.64
N GLY A 152 13.79 3.01 -1.04
CA GLY A 152 13.18 3.88 -2.04
C GLY A 152 13.13 3.23 -3.43
N GLY A 153 12.74 4.00 -4.44
CA GLY A 153 12.56 3.44 -5.77
C GLY A 153 13.82 2.85 -6.43
N PHE A 154 13.62 2.00 -7.42
CA PHE A 154 14.65 1.30 -8.18
C PHE A 154 14.35 1.34 -9.68
N ASP A 155 15.37 1.26 -10.53
CA ASP A 155 15.16 1.12 -11.97
C ASP A 155 15.12 -0.35 -12.38
N ARG A 156 14.82 -0.61 -13.66
CA ARG A 156 14.77 -1.97 -14.19
C ARG A 156 16.11 -2.71 -14.06
N ALA A 157 17.25 -2.03 -14.26
CA ALA A 157 18.55 -2.68 -14.20
C ALA A 157 18.86 -3.16 -12.77
N ALA A 158 18.52 -2.34 -11.77
CA ALA A 158 18.58 -2.71 -10.36
C ALA A 158 17.63 -3.89 -10.05
N ALA A 159 16.40 -3.85 -10.57
CA ALA A 159 15.44 -4.94 -10.41
C ALA A 159 16.00 -6.27 -10.93
N THR A 160 16.59 -6.28 -12.13
CA THR A 160 17.18 -7.47 -12.75
C THR A 160 18.40 -7.99 -11.98
N ALA A 161 19.19 -7.11 -11.36
CA ALA A 161 20.34 -7.51 -10.56
C ALA A 161 19.92 -8.21 -9.25
N VAL A 162 18.88 -7.70 -8.59
CA VAL A 162 18.38 -8.22 -7.31
C VAL A 162 17.44 -9.38 -7.50
N VAL A 163 16.76 -9.46 -8.63
CA VAL A 163 15.77 -10.48 -8.93
C VAL A 163 15.93 -10.82 -10.39
N ASP A 164 16.12 -12.08 -10.75
CA ASP A 164 16.16 -12.53 -12.15
C ASP A 164 14.73 -12.44 -12.74
N SER A 165 14.21 -11.22 -12.77
CA SER A 165 12.83 -10.86 -13.04
C SER A 165 12.78 -10.17 -14.39
N GLY A 166 12.00 -10.75 -15.29
CA GLY A 166 11.68 -10.17 -16.58
C GLY A 166 10.71 -9.00 -16.46
N LEU A 167 10.54 -8.27 -17.56
CA LEU A 167 9.55 -7.18 -17.66
C LEU A 167 8.13 -7.63 -17.27
N ASP A 168 7.77 -8.87 -17.58
CA ASP A 168 6.45 -9.44 -17.29
C ASP A 168 6.17 -9.51 -15.78
N ALA A 169 7.19 -9.82 -14.98
CA ALA A 169 7.05 -9.88 -13.53
C ALA A 169 6.81 -8.49 -12.91
N LEU A 170 7.56 -7.48 -13.36
CA LEU A 170 7.36 -6.10 -12.91
C LEU A 170 6.00 -5.58 -13.37
N SER A 171 5.59 -5.90 -14.59
CA SER A 171 4.26 -5.57 -15.12
C SER A 171 3.14 -6.19 -14.29
N ALA A 172 3.28 -7.46 -13.90
CA ALA A 172 2.29 -8.13 -13.04
C ALA A 172 2.19 -7.44 -11.68
N LEU A 173 3.33 -7.12 -11.04
CA LEU A 173 3.30 -6.43 -9.74
C LEU A 173 2.72 -5.00 -9.82
N LEU A 174 2.91 -4.30 -10.95
CA LEU A 174 2.25 -3.01 -11.22
C LEU A 174 0.74 -3.18 -11.39
N ALA A 175 0.31 -4.21 -12.11
CA ALA A 175 -1.12 -4.50 -12.31
C ALA A 175 -1.83 -4.78 -10.98
N HIS A 176 -1.14 -5.42 -10.02
CA HIS A 176 -1.65 -5.65 -8.67
C HIS A 176 -1.49 -4.46 -7.70
N SER A 177 -1.05 -3.28 -8.18
CA SER A 177 -0.77 -2.09 -7.34
C SER A 177 0.25 -2.35 -6.21
N LEU A 178 1.09 -3.38 -6.33
CA LEU A 178 2.15 -3.72 -5.36
C LEU A 178 3.48 -3.03 -5.67
N LEU A 179 3.65 -2.60 -6.93
CA LEU A 179 4.64 -1.62 -7.36
C LEU A 179 3.94 -0.38 -7.91
N GLN A 180 4.65 0.75 -7.90
CA GLN A 180 4.22 1.99 -8.54
C GLN A 180 5.23 2.40 -9.61
N GLY A 181 4.74 2.68 -10.82
CA GLY A 181 5.56 3.30 -11.86
C GLY A 181 5.74 4.78 -11.59
N VAL A 182 6.98 5.20 -11.40
CA VAL A 182 7.39 6.60 -11.29
C VAL A 182 7.92 7.07 -12.65
N ALA A 183 7.95 8.39 -12.87
CA ALA A 183 8.51 8.96 -14.10
C ALA A 183 9.92 8.40 -14.43
N ALA A 184 10.18 8.21 -15.72
CA ALA A 184 11.45 7.72 -16.28
C ALA A 184 11.84 6.27 -15.93
N GLY A 185 10.87 5.34 -15.91
CA GLY A 185 11.17 3.89 -15.81
C GLY A 185 11.71 3.46 -14.44
N ARG A 186 11.42 4.25 -13.40
CA ARG A 186 11.65 3.88 -12.02
C ARG A 186 10.40 3.28 -11.42
N TYR A 187 10.59 2.34 -10.51
CA TYR A 187 9.56 1.68 -9.74
C TYR A 187 9.74 2.04 -8.28
N ASP A 188 8.64 2.11 -7.53
CA ASP A 188 8.69 2.26 -6.08
C ASP A 188 7.74 1.28 -5.40
N LEU A 189 8.03 0.96 -4.15
CA LEU A 189 7.12 0.22 -3.28
C LEU A 189 6.48 1.21 -2.31
N HIS A 190 5.16 1.12 -2.16
CA HIS A 190 4.54 1.85 -1.07
C HIS A 190 5.15 1.34 0.27
N PRO A 191 5.54 2.21 1.22
CA PRO A 191 6.23 1.79 2.44
C PRO A 191 5.54 0.67 3.22
N LEU A 192 4.20 0.66 3.22
CA LEU A 192 3.41 -0.40 3.86
C LEU A 192 3.46 -1.73 3.11
N VAL A 193 3.52 -1.72 1.77
CA VAL A 193 3.76 -2.94 0.97
C VAL A 193 5.17 -3.45 1.22
N GLN A 194 6.16 -2.56 1.26
CA GLN A 194 7.54 -2.91 1.58
C GLN A 194 7.66 -3.53 2.97
N GLU A 195 7.06 -2.90 3.98
CA GLU A 195 7.05 -3.40 5.36
C GLU A 195 6.39 -4.78 5.46
N PHE A 196 5.24 -4.97 4.80
CA PHE A 196 4.54 -6.25 4.76
C PHE A 196 5.36 -7.33 4.05
N ALA A 197 5.86 -7.07 2.84
CA ALA A 197 6.62 -8.03 2.05
C ALA A 197 7.96 -8.40 2.70
N ALA A 198 8.59 -7.47 3.41
CA ALA A 198 9.83 -7.73 4.15
C ALA A 198 9.61 -8.73 5.29
N ARG A 199 8.44 -8.73 5.94
CA ARG A 199 8.07 -9.73 6.97
C ARG A 199 7.90 -11.14 6.39
N LYS A 200 7.69 -11.27 5.08
CA LYS A 200 7.58 -12.56 4.39
C LYS A 200 8.95 -13.16 4.02
N LEU A 201 10.03 -12.39 4.10
CA LEU A 201 11.40 -12.89 3.96
C LEU A 201 11.91 -13.46 5.29
N ARG A 202 12.69 -14.55 5.23
CA ARG A 202 13.49 -14.95 6.39
C ARG A 202 14.55 -13.88 6.68
N PRO A 203 14.82 -13.53 7.95
CA PRO A 203 15.78 -12.48 8.30
C PRO A 203 17.17 -12.66 7.68
N GLU A 204 17.62 -13.90 7.52
CA GLU A 204 18.92 -14.25 6.92
C GLU A 204 18.98 -13.93 5.42
N GLN A 205 17.87 -14.13 4.70
CA GLN A 205 17.77 -13.85 3.26
C GLN A 205 17.75 -12.33 3.00
N LEU A 206 17.09 -11.57 3.87
CA LEU A 206 17.05 -10.12 3.77
C LEU A 206 18.44 -9.49 3.99
N ARG A 207 19.19 -9.94 4.99
CA ARG A 207 20.55 -9.42 5.27
C ARG A 207 21.54 -9.73 4.15
N ALA A 208 21.49 -10.94 3.59
CA ALA A 208 22.39 -11.32 2.50
C ALA A 208 22.20 -10.41 1.26
N LEU A 209 20.93 -10.10 0.92
CA LEU A 209 20.61 -9.22 -0.21
C LEU A 209 21.00 -7.75 0.07
N GLN A 210 20.82 -7.26 1.30
CA GLN A 210 21.24 -5.91 1.71
C GLN A 210 22.77 -5.73 1.73
N HIS A 211 23.55 -6.80 1.89
CA HIS A 211 25.01 -6.72 1.81
C HIS A 211 25.53 -6.72 0.36
N GLN A 212 24.71 -7.17 -0.59
CA GLN A 212 25.07 -7.29 -2.00
C GLN A 212 24.76 -6.02 -2.81
N HIS A 213 23.88 -5.14 -2.32
CA HIS A 213 23.36 -3.96 -3.01
C HIS A 213 23.15 -2.78 -2.06
#